data_AF-A0A926W1Q6-F1
#
_entry.id   AF-A0A926W1Q6-F1
#
_cell.length_a   1.000
_cell.length_b   1.000
_cell.length_c   1.000
_cell.angle_alpha   90.00
_cell.angle_beta   90.00
_cell.angle_gamma   90.00
#
_symmetry.space_group_name_H-M   'P 1'
#
loop_
_entity.id
_entity.type
_entity.pdbx_description
1 polymer ?
#
loop_
_entity_poly.entity_id
_entity_poly.type
_entity_poly.pdbx_seq_one_letter_code
_entity_poly.pdbx_strand_id
1 'polypeptide(L)'
;MVQQLFTQGSLFDLQTVIDYGQSVINVAQELAKVLTDNRPLSTKTVSSQMNRYFLGTAASGAWQWKDAYEAVEVAQILYLRHLGIKILSQQPQVVVQQLEELTALCPTHTR
;
A
#
# COMPACT_ATOMS: atom_id res chain seq x y z
N MET A 1 -23.37 -8.56 31.31
CA MET A 1 -22.26 -9.50 31.03
C MET A 1 -22.73 -10.49 29.97
N VAL A 2 -22.36 -10.25 28.72
CA VAL A 2 -22.40 -11.29 27.68
C VAL A 2 -20.98 -11.34 27.15
N GLN A 3 -20.26 -12.40 27.54
CA GLN A 3 -18.93 -12.68 27.04
C GLN A 3 -19.07 -12.96 25.53
N GLN A 4 -18.57 -12.05 24.71
CA GLN A 4 -18.38 -12.32 23.28
C GLN A 4 -17.25 -13.35 23.19
N LEU A 5 -17.64 -14.59 22.91
CA LEU A 5 -16.74 -15.70 22.65
C LEU A 5 -15.88 -15.32 21.44
N PHE A 6 -14.57 -15.30 21.68
CA PHE A 6 -13.54 -15.26 20.66
C PHE A 6 -13.84 -16.35 19.62
N THR A 7 -14.31 -15.94 18.44
CA THR A 7 -14.42 -16.81 17.27
C THR A 7 -13.00 -17.23 16.91
N GLN A 8 -12.63 -18.44 17.32
CA GLN A 8 -11.36 -19.06 16.94
C GLN A 8 -11.28 -19.09 15.42
N GLY A 9 -10.21 -18.47 14.90
CA GLY A 9 -9.87 -18.42 13.50
C GLY A 9 -9.65 -19.81 12.91
N SER A 10 -10.31 -20.06 11.79
CA SER A 10 -9.73 -20.91 10.76
C SER A 10 -8.42 -20.25 10.31
N LEU A 11 -7.37 -21.05 10.10
CA LEU A 11 -6.10 -20.60 9.51
C LEU A 11 -6.30 -19.93 8.13
N PHE A 12 -7.49 -20.12 7.54
CA PHE A 12 -7.99 -19.52 6.32
C PHE A 12 -9.38 -18.89 6.54
N ASP A 13 -9.57 -18.11 7.60
CA ASP A 13 -10.78 -17.30 7.70
C ASP A 13 -10.83 -16.32 6.51
N LEU A 14 -11.68 -16.64 5.54
CA LEU A 14 -11.83 -15.88 4.30
C LEU A 14 -12.23 -14.43 4.59
N GLN A 15 -13.00 -14.19 5.66
CA GLN A 15 -13.39 -12.83 6.03
C GLN A 15 -12.16 -12.02 6.43
N THR A 16 -11.33 -12.55 7.34
CA THR A 16 -10.05 -11.92 7.72
C THR A 16 -9.13 -11.68 6.52
N VAL A 17 -9.01 -12.64 5.59
CA VAL A 17 -8.18 -12.48 4.37
C VAL A 17 -8.73 -11.38 3.44
N ILE A 18 -10.05 -11.34 3.25
CA ILE A 18 -10.71 -10.30 2.45
C ILE A 18 -10.54 -8.93 3.11
N ASP A 19 -10.68 -8.84 4.43
CA ASP A 19 -10.51 -7.61 5.19
C ASP A 19 -9.07 -7.09 5.10
N TYR A 20 -8.07 -7.98 5.14
CA TYR A 20 -6.66 -7.64 4.90
C TYR A 20 -6.44 -7.08 3.50
N GLY A 21 -6.84 -7.83 2.46
CA GLY A 21 -6.63 -7.42 1.07
C GLY A 21 -7.33 -6.09 0.75
N GLN A 22 -8.55 -5.90 1.27
CA GLN A 22 -9.28 -4.64 1.12
C GLN A 22 -8.56 -3.48 1.83
N SER A 23 -7.99 -3.74 3.01
CA SER A 23 -7.20 -2.73 3.75
C SER A 23 -5.95 -2.32 2.98
N VAL A 24 -5.20 -3.28 2.43
CA VAL A 24 -4.03 -3.03 1.57
C VAL A 24 -4.42 -2.18 0.36
N ILE A 25 -5.49 -2.56 -0.36
CA ILE A 25 -5.96 -1.81 -1.53
C ILE A 25 -6.38 -0.39 -1.16
N ASN A 26 -7.10 -0.21 -0.05
CA ASN A 26 -7.53 1.11 0.40
C ASN A 26 -6.34 2.02 0.75
N VAL A 27 -5.33 1.48 1.45
CA VAL A 27 -4.07 2.20 1.69
C VAL A 27 -3.41 2.56 0.37
N ALA A 28 -3.24 1.58 -0.53
CA ALA A 28 -2.60 1.78 -1.81
C ALA A 28 -3.27 2.85 -2.67
N GLN A 29 -4.61 2.95 -2.64
CA GLN A 29 -5.35 4.00 -3.33
C GLN A 29 -5.03 5.39 -2.78
N GLU A 30 -4.89 5.57 -1.46
CA GLU A 30 -4.48 6.85 -0.88
C GLU A 30 -3.03 7.17 -1.19
N LEU A 31 -2.13 6.20 -1.15
CA LEU A 31 -0.72 6.40 -1.52
C LEU A 31 -0.56 6.72 -3.01
N ALA A 32 -1.36 6.11 -3.88
CA ALA A 32 -1.34 6.39 -5.31
C ALA A 32 -1.70 7.85 -5.61
N LYS A 33 -2.63 8.46 -4.86
CA LYS A 33 -2.93 9.90 -4.99
C LYS A 33 -1.72 10.76 -4.66
N VAL A 34 -0.96 10.40 -3.62
CA VAL A 34 0.26 11.12 -3.22
C VAL A 34 1.32 11.02 -4.34
N LEU A 35 1.45 9.86 -4.99
CA LEU A 35 2.34 9.67 -6.13
C LEU A 35 1.88 10.48 -7.36
N THR A 36 0.57 10.52 -7.64
CA THR A 36 0.01 11.36 -8.72
C THR A 36 0.27 12.85 -8.49
N ASP A 37 0.29 13.30 -7.24
CA ASP A 37 0.69 14.67 -6.87
C ASP A 37 2.22 14.90 -6.94
N ASN A 38 3.01 13.91 -7.36
CA ASN A 38 4.48 13.92 -7.39
C ASN A 38 5.08 14.25 -6.01
N ARG A 39 4.51 13.65 -4.95
CA ARG A 39 4.98 13.82 -3.56
C ARG A 39 5.64 12.53 -3.05
N PRO A 40 6.71 12.64 -2.25
CA PRO A 40 7.38 11.47 -1.70
C PRO A 40 6.50 10.77 -0.65
N LEU A 41 6.49 9.45 -0.70
CA LEU A 41 5.86 8.56 0.28
C LEU A 41 6.75 8.44 1.52
N SER A 42 6.71 9.46 2.38
CA SER A 42 7.42 9.39 3.66
C SER A 42 6.91 8.23 4.53
N THR A 43 7.79 7.62 5.33
CA THR A 43 7.42 6.58 6.31
C THR A 43 6.25 7.00 7.21
N LYS A 44 6.17 8.30 7.56
CA LYS A 44 5.06 8.87 8.33
C LYS A 44 3.75 8.87 7.55
N THR A 45 3.79 9.22 6.27
CA THR A 45 2.61 9.18 5.38
C THR A 45 2.09 7.75 5.27
N VAL A 46 2.98 6.80 5.01
CA VAL A 46 2.63 5.37 4.88
C VAL A 46 2.04 4.84 6.18
N SER A 47 2.73 5.03 7.32
CA SER A 47 2.25 4.57 8.63
C SER A 47 0.90 5.20 9.00
N SER A 48 0.67 6.47 8.67
CA SER A 48 -0.61 7.14 8.92
C SER A 48 -1.77 6.47 8.16
N GLN A 49 -1.57 6.16 6.86
CA GLN A 49 -2.61 5.47 6.08
C GLN A 49 -2.81 4.02 6.53
N MET A 50 -1.72 3.29 6.82
CA MET A 50 -1.80 1.95 7.40
C MET A 50 -2.65 1.96 8.67
N ASN A 51 -2.37 2.88 9.61
CA ASN A 51 -3.13 2.97 10.85
C ASN A 51 -4.62 3.24 10.65
N ARG A 52 -4.94 4.05 9.62
CA ARG A 52 -6.31 4.40 9.29
C ARG A 52 -7.12 3.21 8.77
N TYR A 53 -6.54 2.39 7.91
CA TYR A 53 -7.27 1.31 7.24
C TYR A 53 -7.13 -0.05 7.91
N PHE A 54 -6.06 -0.29 8.67
CA PHE A 54 -5.91 -1.47 9.53
C PHE A 54 -6.45 -1.27 10.95
N LEU A 55 -7.05 -0.10 11.24
CA LEU A 55 -7.72 0.22 12.50
C LEU A 55 -6.84 0.03 13.76
N GLY A 56 -5.54 0.29 13.64
CA GLY A 56 -4.59 0.12 14.74
C GLY A 56 -3.16 0.45 14.32
N THR A 57 -2.21 0.29 15.24
CA THR A 57 -0.81 0.66 14.99
C THR A 57 0.07 -0.56 14.75
N ALA A 58 1.23 -0.37 14.12
CA ALA A 58 2.25 -1.41 14.05
C ALA A 58 2.69 -1.88 15.46
N ALA A 59 2.78 -0.96 16.43
CA ALA A 59 3.15 -1.28 17.81
C ALA A 59 2.11 -2.14 18.54
N SER A 60 0.83 -2.03 18.15
CA SER A 60 -0.25 -2.89 18.67
C SER A 60 -0.43 -4.18 17.88
N GLY A 61 0.42 -4.45 16.87
CA GLY A 61 0.35 -5.64 16.03
C GLY A 61 -0.80 -5.65 15.03
N ALA A 62 -1.43 -4.50 14.74
CA ALA A 62 -2.53 -4.42 13.78
C ALA A 62 -2.07 -4.62 12.32
N TRP A 63 -0.80 -4.32 12.05
CA TRP A 63 -0.11 -4.54 10.79
C TRP A 63 1.40 -4.56 11.06
N GLN A 64 2.18 -5.10 10.13
CA GLN A 64 3.65 -5.09 10.16
C GLN A 64 4.19 -4.31 8.95
N TRP A 65 5.45 -3.87 9.02
CA TRP A 65 6.06 -3.08 7.94
C TRP A 65 6.04 -3.78 6.57
N LYS A 66 6.05 -5.11 6.54
CA LYS A 66 5.86 -5.88 5.32
C LYS A 66 4.53 -5.56 4.61
N ASP A 67 3.45 -5.44 5.36
CA ASP A 67 2.11 -5.15 4.81
C ASP A 67 2.07 -3.72 4.24
N ALA A 68 2.83 -2.81 4.86
CA ALA A 68 2.99 -1.44 4.37
C ALA A 68 3.76 -1.40 3.04
N TYR A 69 4.80 -2.23 2.89
CA TYR A 69 5.53 -2.37 1.63
C TYR A 69 4.64 -2.95 0.53
N GLU A 70 3.81 -3.94 0.85
CA GLU A 70 2.81 -4.49 -0.09
C GLU A 70 1.85 -3.39 -0.58
N ALA A 71 1.34 -2.54 0.32
CA ALA A 71 0.50 -1.41 -0.06
C ALA A 71 1.24 -0.38 -0.95
N VAL A 72 2.54 -0.14 -0.72
CA VAL A 72 3.37 0.75 -1.55
C VAL A 72 3.60 0.16 -2.95
N GLU A 73 3.82 -1.15 -3.08
CA GLU A 73 3.93 -1.83 -4.38
C GLU A 73 2.61 -1.76 -5.16
N VAL A 74 1.48 -2.01 -4.50
CA VAL A 74 0.16 -1.87 -5.12
C VAL A 74 -0.10 -0.42 -5.54
N ALA A 75 0.34 0.57 -4.75
CA ALA A 75 0.20 1.98 -5.10
C ALA A 75 0.96 2.35 -6.38
N GLN A 76 2.18 1.83 -6.57
CA GLN A 76 2.96 2.00 -7.80
C GLN A 76 2.23 1.38 -9.01
N ILE A 77 1.64 0.19 -8.85
CA ILE A 77 0.84 -0.44 -9.91
C ILE A 77 -0.38 0.42 -10.26
N LEU A 78 -1.10 0.95 -9.26
CA LEU A 78 -2.24 1.83 -9.48
C LEU A 78 -1.85 3.13 -10.18
N TYR A 79 -0.71 3.73 -9.80
CA TYR A 79 -0.15 4.90 -10.45
C TYR A 79 0.18 4.64 -11.92
N LEU A 80 0.87 3.52 -12.23
CA LEU A 80 1.18 3.15 -13.62
C LEU A 80 -0.07 2.86 -14.44
N ARG A 81 -1.09 2.23 -13.84
CA ARG A 81 -2.40 2.03 -14.47
C ARG A 81 -3.10 3.36 -14.77
N HIS A 82 -2.94 4.37 -13.91
CA HIS A 82 -3.48 5.71 -14.14
C HIS A 82 -2.82 6.40 -15.34
N LEU A 83 -1.49 6.25 -15.52
CA LEU A 83 -0.78 6.77 -16.70
C LEU A 83 -1.18 6.04 -18.01
N GLY A 84 -1.52 4.76 -17.90
CA GLY A 84 -2.03 3.94 -18.99
C GLY A 84 -0.99 3.61 -20.06
N ILE A 85 -1.43 3.09 -21.21
CA ILE A 85 -0.54 2.63 -22.30
C ILE A 85 0.35 3.73 -22.89
N LYS A 86 0.00 5.01 -22.66
CA LYS A 86 0.76 6.17 -23.15
C LYS A 86 2.22 6.15 -22.70
N ILE A 87 2.50 5.73 -21.46
CA ILE A 87 3.89 5.63 -20.99
C ILE A 87 4.67 4.59 -21.80
N LEU A 88 4.09 3.42 -22.04
CA LEU A 88 4.74 2.33 -22.77
C LEU A 88 4.91 2.62 -24.27
N SER A 89 4.22 3.62 -24.79
CA SER A 89 4.36 4.07 -26.18
C SER A 89 5.49 5.10 -26.37
N GLN A 90 6.15 5.52 -25.29
CA GLN A 90 7.29 6.43 -25.34
C GLN A 90 8.59 5.70 -25.68
N GLN A 91 9.64 6.46 -26.00
CA GLN A 91 10.97 5.89 -26.21
C GLN A 91 11.44 5.19 -24.91
N PRO A 92 12.10 4.01 -25.00
CA PRO A 92 12.48 3.22 -23.83
C PRO A 92 13.22 4.00 -22.74
N GLN A 93 14.08 4.94 -23.13
CA GLN A 93 14.86 5.78 -22.22
C GLN A 93 13.97 6.70 -21.37
N VAL A 94 12.88 7.22 -21.96
CA VAL A 94 11.94 8.09 -21.26
C VAL A 94 11.11 7.28 -20.25
N VAL A 95 10.73 6.05 -20.62
CA VAL A 95 10.04 5.13 -19.70
C VAL A 95 10.90 4.80 -18.50
N VAL A 96 12.18 4.46 -18.72
CA VAL A 96 13.13 4.19 -17.63
C VAL A 96 13.27 5.39 -16.72
N GLN A 97 13.47 6.59 -17.27
CA GLN A 97 13.58 7.81 -16.46
C GLN A 97 12.33 8.04 -15.58
N GLN A 98 11.13 7.87 -16.13
CA GLN A 98 9.89 8.04 -15.35
C GLN A 98 9.74 6.98 -14.25
N LEU A 99 10.21 5.75 -14.48
CA LEU A 99 10.24 4.71 -13.45
C LEU A 99 11.27 5.00 -12.36
N GLU A 100 12.44 5.52 -12.72
CA GLU A 100 13.44 5.99 -11.77
C GLU A 100 12.89 7.12 -10.89
N GLU A 101 12.24 8.12 -11.50
CA GLU A 101 11.57 9.20 -10.78
C GLU A 101 10.48 8.67 -9.82
N LEU A 102 9.66 7.71 -10.27
CA LEU A 102 8.66 7.06 -9.42
C LEU A 102 9.30 6.33 -8.22
N THR A 103 10.34 5.53 -8.47
CA THR A 103 11.01 4.77 -7.40
C THR A 103 11.71 5.69 -6.39
N ALA A 104 12.21 6.85 -6.81
CA ALA A 104 12.78 7.86 -5.94
C ALA A 104 11.75 8.49 -4.97
N LEU A 105 10.46 8.45 -5.31
CA LEU A 105 9.37 8.89 -4.42
C LEU A 105 8.97 7.84 -3.38
N CYS A 106 9.40 6.59 -3.53
CA CYS A 106 8.99 5.48 -2.67
C CYS A 106 9.98 5.28 -1.51
N PRO A 107 9.51 4.80 -0.33
CA PRO A 107 10.41 4.44 0.75
C PRO A 107 11.27 3.24 0.36
N THR A 108 12.56 3.27 0.70
CA THR A 108 13.43 2.09 0.56
C THR A 108 12.98 1.01 1.52
N HIS A 109 12.85 -0.24 1.04
CA HIS A 109 12.57 -1.37 1.91
C HIS A 109 13.79 -1.62 2.80
N THR A 110 13.69 -1.18 4.06
CA THR A 110 14.66 -1.53 5.10
C THR A 110 14.17 -2.78 5.82
N ARG A 111 15.00 -3.83 5.82
CA ARG A 111 14.89 -5.14 6.49
C ARG A 111 13.51 -5.58 6.98
#